data_AF-A0A3A3D4P6-F1
#
_entry.id   AF-A0A3A3D4P6-F1
#
_cell.length_a   1.000
_cell.length_b   1.000
_cell.length_c   1.000
_cell.angle_alpha   90.00
_cell.angle_beta   90.00
_cell.angle_gamma   90.00
#
_symmetry.space_group_name_H-M   'P 1'
#
loop_
_entity.id
_entity.type
_entity.pdbx_description
1 polymer ?
#
loop_
_entity_poly.entity_id
_entity_poly.type
_entity_poly.pdbx_seq_one_letter_code
_entity_poly.pdbx_strand_id
1 'polypeptide(L)'
;MIKKAALVLGVALGIMSTAAEARGYWEYKTVCDYETVYKDVDFTSCSYGGWENQKYFTSSSIVSGHVSCSNTIHSSEWIDKETCNWEFQGVYPNQKYVRVCKTTRTLSSVWLDLTSQSHQTRQDAVRQKVPGSCREERVWIPLCSNCQIP
;
A
#
# COMPACT_ATOMS: atom_id res chain seq x y z
N MET A 1 11.18 -78.92 -6.61
CA MET A 1 10.71 -77.91 -5.62
C MET A 1 10.10 -76.75 -6.38
N ILE A 2 8.86 -76.41 -6.01
CA ILE A 2 8.00 -75.40 -6.63
C ILE A 2 8.04 -74.15 -5.75
N LYS A 3 8.35 -72.95 -6.31
CA LYS A 3 7.83 -71.61 -5.95
C LYS A 3 8.13 -70.65 -7.12
N LYS A 4 7.28 -70.55 -8.16
CA LYS A 4 6.12 -69.63 -8.31
C LYS A 4 6.45 -68.19 -7.91
N ALA A 5 6.71 -67.30 -8.86
CA ALA A 5 5.69 -66.54 -9.62
C ALA A 5 4.92 -65.49 -8.78
N ALA A 6 5.49 -64.96 -7.70
CA ALA A 6 4.82 -63.98 -6.85
C ALA A 6 5.22 -62.51 -7.08
N LEU A 7 6.27 -62.21 -7.85
CA LEU A 7 6.82 -60.84 -7.88
C LEU A 7 6.21 -59.93 -8.96
N VAL A 8 5.62 -60.48 -10.02
CA VAL A 8 5.18 -59.67 -11.19
C VAL A 8 3.74 -59.14 -11.05
N LEU A 9 2.92 -59.71 -10.15
CA LEU A 9 1.55 -59.23 -9.91
C LEU A 9 1.45 -58.07 -8.91
N GLY A 10 2.49 -57.76 -8.14
CA GLY A 10 2.45 -56.73 -7.09
C GLY A 10 2.53 -55.28 -7.62
N VAL A 11 2.97 -55.07 -8.85
CA VAL A 11 3.22 -53.73 -9.41
C VAL A 11 2.02 -53.20 -10.23
N ALA A 12 1.07 -54.05 -10.60
CA ALA A 12 -0.07 -53.67 -11.44
C ALA A 12 -1.27 -53.08 -10.67
N LEU A 13 -1.29 -53.11 -9.34
CA LEU A 13 -2.45 -52.69 -8.52
C LEU A 13 -2.30 -51.33 -7.83
N GLY A 14 -1.23 -50.57 -8.14
CA GLY A 14 -0.93 -49.29 -7.48
C GLY A 14 -1.32 -48.02 -8.26
N ILE A 15 -1.90 -48.13 -9.46
CA ILE A 15 -2.33 -46.97 -10.26
C ILE A 15 -3.87 -46.87 -10.20
N MET A 16 -4.41 -46.79 -8.99
CA MET A 16 -5.69 -46.11 -8.77
C MET A 16 -5.41 -44.88 -7.92
N SER A 17 -4.51 -44.02 -8.42
CA SER A 17 -4.50 -42.63 -8.01
C SER A 17 -5.88 -42.09 -8.32
N THR A 18 -6.64 -41.79 -7.27
CA THR A 18 -7.89 -41.06 -7.31
C THR A 18 -7.76 -39.93 -8.31
N ALA A 19 -8.34 -40.10 -9.50
CA ALA A 19 -8.61 -39.00 -10.39
C ALA A 19 -9.67 -38.17 -9.66
N ALA A 20 -9.22 -37.26 -8.79
CA ALA A 20 -9.99 -36.06 -8.55
C ALA A 20 -10.25 -35.52 -9.94
N GLU A 21 -11.50 -35.56 -10.38
CA GLU A 21 -11.91 -35.05 -11.68
C GLU A 21 -11.45 -33.60 -11.73
N ALA A 22 -10.28 -33.36 -12.31
CA ALA A 22 -9.88 -32.04 -12.73
C ALA A 22 -10.87 -31.74 -13.85
N ARG A 23 -12.01 -31.16 -13.49
CA ARG A 23 -12.99 -30.65 -14.43
C ARG A 23 -12.39 -29.35 -14.95
N GLY A 24 -12.22 -29.28 -16.25
CA GLY A 24 -11.59 -28.15 -16.92
C GLY A 24 -11.70 -28.32 -18.42
N TYR A 25 -11.35 -27.27 -19.15
CA TYR A 25 -11.26 -27.33 -20.60
C TYR A 25 -9.97 -26.64 -21.04
N TRP A 26 -9.50 -27.03 -22.22
CA TRP A 26 -8.38 -26.37 -22.86
C TRP A 26 -8.89 -25.22 -23.71
N GLU A 27 -8.36 -24.03 -23.47
CA GLU A 27 -8.65 -22.83 -24.26
C GLU A 27 -7.34 -22.28 -24.82
N TYR A 28 -7.36 -21.76 -26.04
CA TYR A 28 -6.25 -20.97 -26.55
C TYR A 28 -6.34 -19.56 -25.97
N LYS A 29 -5.28 -19.14 -25.28
CA LYS A 29 -5.15 -17.79 -24.77
C LYS A 29 -3.85 -17.18 -25.25
N THR A 30 -3.90 -15.90 -25.55
CA THR A 30 -2.70 -15.09 -25.77
C THR A 30 -1.95 -14.94 -24.45
N VAL A 31 -0.78 -15.56 -24.35
CA VAL A 31 0.16 -15.42 -23.24
C VAL A 31 1.32 -14.57 -23.72
N CYS A 32 1.70 -13.55 -22.95
CA CYS A 32 2.84 -12.68 -23.28
C CYS A 32 3.88 -12.77 -22.16
N ASP A 33 5.16 -12.75 -22.54
CA ASP A 33 6.26 -12.64 -21.59
C ASP A 33 6.42 -11.19 -21.13
N TYR A 34 6.76 -11.03 -19.85
CA TYR A 34 6.99 -9.74 -19.22
C TYR A 34 8.39 -9.69 -18.64
N GLU A 35 9.05 -8.55 -18.81
CA GLU A 35 10.35 -8.26 -18.21
C GLU A 35 10.24 -7.09 -17.23
N THR A 36 11.18 -7.03 -16.28
CA THR A 36 11.35 -5.86 -15.43
C THR A 36 12.40 -4.97 -16.07
N VAL A 37 12.01 -3.76 -16.42
CA VAL A 37 12.94 -2.70 -16.85
C VAL A 37 13.03 -1.63 -15.79
N TYR A 38 14.22 -1.09 -15.62
CA TYR A 38 14.47 0.06 -14.75
C TYR A 38 14.32 1.32 -15.59
N LYS A 39 13.47 2.24 -15.14
CA LYS A 39 13.29 3.55 -15.76
C LYS A 39 13.75 4.61 -14.77
N ASP A 40 14.59 5.52 -15.24
CA ASP A 40 14.94 6.71 -14.49
C ASP A 40 13.73 7.63 -14.45
N VAL A 41 13.30 7.97 -13.24
CA VAL A 41 12.20 8.87 -12.96
C VAL A 41 12.76 10.06 -12.19
N ASP A 42 12.70 11.21 -12.82
CA ASP A 42 13.07 12.48 -12.21
C ASP A 42 11.96 12.96 -11.28
N PHE A 43 12.36 13.52 -10.14
CA PHE A 43 11.44 14.15 -9.20
C PHE A 43 12.13 15.29 -8.46
N THR A 44 11.31 16.17 -7.90
CA THR A 44 11.75 17.26 -7.04
C THR A 44 11.11 17.09 -5.66
N SER A 45 11.95 17.05 -4.63
CA SER A 45 11.50 17.11 -3.24
C SER A 45 11.46 18.57 -2.78
N CYS A 46 10.30 19.01 -2.30
CA CYS A 46 10.06 20.34 -1.76
C CYS A 46 9.84 20.23 -0.26
N SER A 47 10.53 21.04 0.53
CA SER A 47 10.30 21.14 1.97
C SER A 47 9.93 22.56 2.35
N TYR A 48 8.92 22.68 3.21
CA TYR A 48 8.33 23.93 3.63
C TYR A 48 8.32 23.99 5.15
N GLY A 49 8.51 25.18 5.69
CA GLY A 49 8.47 25.37 7.12
C GLY A 49 8.24 26.81 7.53
N GLY A 50 7.71 27.00 8.73
CA GLY A 50 7.34 28.31 9.23
C GLY A 50 6.93 28.27 10.70
N TRP A 51 6.94 29.43 11.33
CA TRP A 51 6.50 29.59 12.71
C TRP A 51 5.14 30.28 12.74
N GLU A 52 4.20 29.73 13.50
CA GLU A 52 2.95 30.41 13.83
C GLU A 52 2.55 30.11 15.28
N ASN A 53 2.21 31.16 16.04
CA ASN A 53 1.80 31.06 17.44
C ASN A 53 2.73 30.20 18.32
N GLN A 54 4.06 30.39 18.19
CA GLN A 54 5.11 29.66 18.92
C GLN A 54 5.23 28.16 18.59
N LYS A 55 4.52 27.69 17.55
CA LYS A 55 4.67 26.34 17.01
C LYS A 55 5.39 26.42 15.67
N TYR A 56 6.33 25.50 15.45
CA TYR A 56 6.94 25.31 14.15
C TYR A 56 6.14 24.28 13.35
N PHE A 57 5.86 24.62 12.10
CA PHE A 57 5.16 23.75 11.16
C PHE A 57 6.13 23.36 10.06
N THR A 58 6.00 22.11 9.62
CA THR A 58 6.80 21.56 8.52
C THR A 58 5.88 20.76 7.61
N SER A 59 6.14 20.83 6.32
CA SER A 59 5.45 20.04 5.32
C SER A 59 6.40 19.73 4.18
N SER A 60 6.17 18.62 3.49
CA SER A 60 6.99 18.22 2.35
C SER A 60 6.10 17.70 1.24
N SER A 61 6.56 17.88 0.01
CA SER A 61 5.90 17.33 -1.17
C SER A 61 6.94 16.81 -2.15
N ILE A 62 6.52 15.84 -2.96
CA ILE A 62 7.31 15.31 -4.07
C ILE A 62 6.52 15.61 -5.34
N VAL A 63 7.18 16.24 -6.30
CA VAL A 63 6.60 16.57 -7.60
C VAL A 63 7.36 15.82 -8.68
N SER A 64 6.64 15.31 -9.69
CA SER A 64 7.24 14.63 -10.83
C SER A 64 8.07 15.60 -11.68
N GLY A 65 9.25 15.15 -12.11
CA GLY A 65 10.21 15.91 -12.89
C GLY A 65 11.10 16.85 -12.09
N HIS A 66 12.06 17.47 -12.79
CA HIS A 66 12.89 18.56 -12.26
C HIS A 66 12.16 19.89 -12.46
N VAL A 67 11.28 20.21 -11.52
CA VAL A 67 10.44 21.41 -11.56
C VAL A 67 10.72 22.28 -10.34
N SER A 68 10.53 23.59 -10.45
CA SER A 68 10.63 24.46 -9.28
C SER A 68 9.43 24.27 -8.37
N CYS A 69 9.66 24.25 -7.06
CA CYS A 69 8.62 24.18 -6.05
C CYS A 69 7.83 25.50 -6.02
N SER A 70 6.60 25.48 -5.49
CA SER A 70 5.93 26.71 -5.11
C SER A 70 6.73 27.40 -4.01
N ASN A 71 6.73 28.74 -3.96
CA ASN A 71 7.40 29.46 -2.88
C ASN A 71 6.69 29.29 -1.55
N THR A 72 5.37 29.06 -1.58
CA THR A 72 4.54 28.91 -0.39
C THR A 72 3.51 27.81 -0.57
N ILE A 73 3.14 27.13 0.51
CA ILE A 73 1.99 26.24 0.55
C ILE A 73 1.09 26.54 1.74
N HIS A 74 -0.17 26.18 1.59
CA HIS A 74 -1.13 26.25 2.69
C HIS A 74 -1.17 24.92 3.43
N SER A 75 -0.98 24.96 4.74
CA SER A 75 -1.11 23.80 5.62
C SER A 75 -2.14 24.09 6.71
N SER A 76 -2.91 23.07 7.08
CA SER A 76 -3.81 23.14 8.21
C SER A 76 -3.59 21.97 9.15
N GLU A 77 -3.59 22.26 10.44
CA GLU A 77 -3.37 21.27 11.49
C GLU A 77 -4.31 21.54 12.66
N TRP A 78 -4.76 20.47 13.30
CA TRP A 78 -5.50 20.57 14.55
C TRP A 78 -4.52 20.86 15.70
N ILE A 79 -4.78 21.95 16.43
CA ILE A 79 -4.03 22.32 17.62
C ILE A 79 -4.93 22.17 18.83
N ASP A 80 -4.48 21.38 19.80
CA ASP A 80 -5.11 21.26 21.10
C ASP A 80 -4.56 22.38 22.00
N LYS A 81 -5.44 23.29 22.43
CA LYS A 81 -5.12 24.37 23.36
C LYS A 81 -5.69 24.05 24.73
N GLU A 82 -4.83 23.93 25.72
CA GLU A 82 -5.25 23.76 27.11
C GLU A 82 -5.49 25.12 27.76
N THR A 83 -6.67 25.29 28.35
CA THR A 83 -7.04 26.47 29.12
C THR A 83 -7.41 26.03 30.53
N CYS A 84 -6.74 26.60 31.53
CA CYS A 84 -6.95 26.21 32.93
C CYS A 84 -7.44 27.41 33.73
N ASN A 85 -8.58 27.24 34.38
CA ASN A 85 -9.17 28.24 35.27
C ASN A 85 -9.30 27.66 36.68
N TRP A 86 -9.27 28.54 37.69
CA TRP A 86 -9.62 28.16 39.05
C TRP A 86 -11.13 28.26 39.22
N GLU A 87 -11.78 27.12 39.45
CA GLU A 87 -13.22 27.05 39.69
C GLU A 87 -13.46 26.75 41.17
N PHE A 88 -14.51 27.35 41.73
CA PHE A 88 -14.93 27.09 43.10
C PHE A 88 -15.88 25.89 43.10
N GLN A 89 -15.49 24.79 43.74
CA GLN A 89 -16.28 23.56 43.78
C GLN A 89 -16.57 23.11 45.22
N GLY A 90 -17.76 22.55 45.42
CA GLY A 90 -18.21 21.96 46.68
C GLY A 90 -19.47 22.59 47.26
N VAL A 91 -20.07 21.90 48.22
CA VAL A 91 -21.20 22.39 49.03
C VAL A 91 -20.66 22.76 50.41
N TYR A 92 -21.15 23.86 50.98
CA TYR A 92 -20.73 24.33 52.31
C TYR A 92 -20.85 23.21 53.36
N PRO A 93 -19.85 23.01 54.25
CA PRO A 93 -18.63 23.81 54.45
C PRO A 93 -17.40 23.37 53.63
N ASN A 94 -17.51 22.33 52.80
CA ASN A 94 -16.36 21.68 52.14
C ASN A 94 -15.97 22.33 50.80
N GLN A 95 -16.05 23.65 50.70
CA GLN A 95 -15.72 24.36 49.47
C GLN A 95 -14.21 24.48 49.29
N LYS A 96 -13.73 24.21 48.07
CA LYS A 96 -12.31 24.35 47.72
C LYS A 96 -12.15 24.90 46.30
N TYR A 97 -11.08 25.67 46.10
CA TYR A 97 -10.64 26.02 44.76
C TYR A 97 -9.96 24.82 44.12
N VAL A 98 -10.41 24.45 42.93
CA VAL A 98 -9.78 23.41 42.11
C VAL A 98 -9.39 24.00 40.77
N ARG A 99 -8.24 23.57 40.26
CA ARG A 99 -7.79 23.93 38.92
C ARG A 99 -8.50 23.02 37.93
N VAL A 100 -9.33 23.59 37.08
CA VAL A 100 -10.05 22.86 36.03
C VAL A 100 -9.43 23.25 34.70
N CYS A 101 -8.92 22.25 33.98
CA CYS A 101 -8.34 22.43 32.66
C CYS A 101 -9.28 21.88 31.59
N LYS A 102 -9.48 22.67 30.53
CA LYS A 102 -10.29 22.32 29.37
C LYS A 102 -9.40 22.38 28.14
N THR A 103 -9.37 21.29 27.39
CA THR A 103 -8.69 21.21 26.10
C THR A 103 -9.67 21.57 25.00
N THR A 104 -9.37 22.62 24.25
CA THR A 104 -10.14 23.02 23.07
C THR A 104 -9.34 22.69 21.83
N ARG A 105 -9.94 21.93 20.90
CA ARG A 105 -9.32 21.61 19.62
C ARG A 105 -9.71 22.65 18.57
N THR A 106 -8.73 23.35 18.02
CA THR A 106 -8.94 24.40 17.01
C THR A 106 -8.16 24.07 15.74
N LEU A 107 -8.76 24.32 14.57
CA LEU A 107 -8.07 24.21 13.30
C LEU A 107 -7.19 25.46 13.10
N SER A 108 -5.89 25.27 13.02
CA SER A 108 -4.94 26.31 12.65
C SER A 108 -4.60 26.17 11.17
N SER A 109 -4.45 27.31 10.51
CA SER A 109 -4.19 27.42 9.08
C SER A 109 -3.00 28.35 8.91
N VAL A 110 -1.94 27.86 8.26
CA VAL A 110 -0.66 28.56 8.14
C VAL A 110 -0.17 28.50 6.69
N TRP A 111 0.47 29.58 6.25
CA TRP A 111 1.25 29.59 5.02
C TRP A 111 2.70 29.27 5.35
N LEU A 112 3.23 28.22 4.73
CA LEU A 112 4.60 27.76 4.93
C LEU A 112 5.45 28.15 3.74
N ASP A 113 6.57 28.80 4.02
CA ASP A 113 7.55 29.18 3.01
C ASP A 113 8.42 27.98 2.63
N LEU A 114 8.88 27.99 1.38
CA LEU A 114 9.85 27.02 0.87
C LEU A 114 11.17 27.19 1.63
N THR A 115 11.59 26.14 2.33
CA THR A 115 12.85 26.13 3.08
C THR A 115 13.96 25.42 2.32
N SER A 116 13.61 24.43 1.49
CA SER A 116 14.57 23.77 0.60
C SER A 116 13.88 23.06 -0.55
N GLN A 117 14.63 22.90 -1.65
CA GLN A 117 14.28 22.03 -2.76
C GLN A 117 15.49 21.22 -3.20
N SER A 118 15.25 20.01 -3.71
CA SER A 118 16.28 19.16 -4.31
C SER A 118 15.72 18.45 -5.53
N HIS A 119 16.51 18.38 -6.59
CA HIS A 119 16.23 17.57 -7.78
C HIS A 119 16.94 16.24 -7.66
N GLN A 120 16.23 15.16 -7.92
CA GLN A 120 16.73 13.81 -7.78
C GLN A 120 16.22 12.94 -8.92
N THR A 121 16.89 11.83 -9.14
CA THR A 121 16.50 10.80 -10.10
C THR A 121 16.49 9.48 -9.35
N ARG A 122 15.41 8.70 -9.50
CA ARG A 122 15.29 7.36 -8.93
C ARG A 122 15.01 6.35 -10.03
N GLN A 123 15.55 5.15 -9.89
CA GLN A 123 15.19 4.04 -10.76
C GLN A 123 13.95 3.33 -10.25
N ASP A 124 12.89 3.35 -11.06
CA ASP A 124 11.66 2.60 -10.82
C ASP A 124 11.65 1.33 -11.64
N ALA A 125 11.36 0.21 -10.98
CA ALA A 125 11.18 -1.08 -11.63
C ALA A 125 9.78 -1.15 -12.23
N VAL A 126 9.69 -1.14 -13.56
CA VAL A 126 8.43 -1.23 -14.29
C VAL A 126 8.36 -2.57 -15.01
N ARG A 127 7.26 -3.29 -14.80
CA ARG A 127 6.98 -4.52 -15.54
C ARG A 127 6.42 -4.17 -16.91
N GLN A 128 7.15 -4.49 -17.97
CA GLN A 128 6.71 -4.23 -19.33
C GLN A 128 6.58 -5.52 -20.14
N LYS A 129 5.66 -5.51 -21.10
CA LYS A 129 5.48 -6.60 -22.05
C LYS A 129 6.66 -6.63 -23.01
N VAL A 130 7.29 -7.79 -23.16
CA VAL A 130 8.38 -7.96 -24.14
C VAL A 130 7.78 -7.83 -25.55
N PRO A 131 8.29 -6.93 -26.41
CA PRO A 131 7.78 -6.78 -27.76
C PRO A 131 7.87 -8.09 -28.55
N GLY A 132 6.76 -8.51 -29.16
CA GLY A 132 6.70 -9.75 -29.94
C GLY A 132 6.67 -11.06 -29.13
N SER A 133 6.61 -11.01 -27.79
CA SER A 133 6.58 -12.23 -26.96
C SER A 133 5.22 -12.91 -26.86
N CYS A 134 4.16 -12.23 -27.32
CA CYS A 134 2.81 -12.76 -27.24
C CYS A 134 2.64 -13.95 -28.20
N ARG A 135 2.14 -15.06 -27.68
CA ARG A 135 1.86 -16.28 -28.43
C ARG A 135 0.57 -16.91 -27.95
N GLU A 136 -0.09 -17.64 -28.84
CA GLU A 136 -1.23 -18.46 -28.47
C GLU A 136 -0.73 -19.72 -27.77
N GLU A 137 -1.10 -19.88 -26.50
CA GLU A 137 -0.85 -21.11 -25.74
C GLU A 137 -2.16 -21.77 -25.36
N ARG A 138 -2.12 -23.10 -25.37
CA ARG A 138 -3.23 -23.91 -24.91
C ARG A 138 -3.15 -24.02 -23.40
N VAL A 139 -4.04 -23.35 -22.69
CA VAL A 139 -4.06 -23.27 -21.21
C VAL A 139 -5.21 -24.12 -20.67
N TRP A 140 -4.94 -24.87 -19.61
CA TRP A 140 -5.98 -25.60 -18.87
C TRP A 140 -6.71 -24.64 -17.95
N ILE A 141 -7.99 -24.40 -18.23
CA ILE A 141 -8.85 -23.58 -17.38
C ILE A 141 -9.60 -24.53 -16.43
N PRO A 142 -9.30 -24.49 -15.11
CA PRO A 142 -10.06 -25.29 -14.15
C PRO A 142 -11.49 -24.75 -14.07
N LEU A 143 -12.47 -25.65 -14.15
CA LEU A 143 -13.87 -25.29 -13.89
C LEU A 143 -14.05 -25.13 -12.39
N CYS A 144 -14.78 -24.09 -12.00
CA CYS A 144 -15.31 -24.03 -10.64
C CYS A 144 -16.27 -25.21 -10.43
N SER A 145 -16.45 -25.67 -9.18
CA SER A 145 -17.20 -26.91 -8.86
C SER A 145 -18.61 -26.98 -9.48
N ASN A 146 -19.23 -25.84 -9.75
CA ASN A 146 -20.58 -25.71 -10.31
C ASN A 146 -20.65 -24.91 -11.64
N CYS A 147 -19.53 -24.73 -12.35
CA CYS A 147 -19.52 -24.01 -13.62
C CYS A 147 -19.92 -24.95 -14.78
N GLN A 148 -20.90 -24.55 -15.60
CA GLN A 148 -21.14 -25.18 -16.91
C GLN A 148 -20.07 -24.71 -17.90
N ILE A 149 -19.62 -25.62 -18.77
CA ILE A 149 -18.72 -25.30 -19.88
C ILE A 149 -19.53 -24.45 -20.87
N PRO A 150 -19.07 -23.26 -21.27
CA PRO A 150 -19.74 -22.45 -22.29
C PRO A 150 -19.77 -23.13 -23.66
#